data_AF-A0A382EXR4-F1
#
_entry.id   AF-A0A382EXR4-F1
#
_cell.length_a   1.000
_cell.length_b   1.000
_cell.length_c   1.000
_cell.angle_alpha   90.00
_cell.angle_beta   90.00
_cell.angle_gamma   90.00
#
_symmetry.space_group_name_H-M   'P 1'
#
loop_
_entity.id
_entity.type
_entity.pdbx_description
1 polymer ?
#
loop_
_entity_poly.entity_id
_entity_poly.type
_entity_poly.pdbx_seq_one_letter_code
_entity_poly.pdbx_strand_id
1 'polypeptide(L)'
;MRVAPPALAAHLGKGLASSYLLFGSEPLLLEEAADQIRQQVRSHGVAEVLRFTAGVDLDWSELIASARSQSLFANHQLIEVRLPTG
;
A
#
# COMPACT_ATOMS: atom_id res chain seq x y z
N MET A 1 -4.43 -7.76 -11.99
CA MET A 1 -3.74 -9.07 -12.10
C MET A 1 -3.75 -9.71 -10.72
N ARG A 2 -3.98 -11.02 -10.61
CA ARG A 2 -3.90 -11.74 -9.33
C ARG A 2 -2.52 -12.38 -9.21
N VAL A 3 -1.85 -12.18 -8.07
CA VAL A 3 -0.51 -12.71 -7.79
C VAL A 3 -0.60 -13.52 -6.50
N ALA A 4 -0.10 -14.74 -6.52
CA ALA A 4 0.00 -15.56 -5.31
C ALA A 4 1.17 -15.07 -4.43
N PRO A 5 1.11 -15.22 -3.09
CA PRO A 5 2.16 -14.73 -2.20
C PRO A 5 3.59 -15.15 -2.60
N PRO A 6 3.87 -16.42 -2.99
CA PRO A 6 5.22 -16.82 -3.40
C PRO A 6 5.72 -16.13 -4.68
N ALA A 7 4.82 -15.65 -5.53
CA ALA A 7 5.14 -14.96 -6.77
C ALA A 7 5.26 -13.44 -6.59
N LEU A 8 4.93 -12.91 -5.41
CA LEU A 8 4.90 -11.46 -5.16
C LEU A 8 6.28 -10.82 -5.32
N ALA A 9 7.33 -11.39 -4.73
CA ALA A 9 8.68 -10.86 -4.84
C ALA A 9 9.16 -10.77 -6.31
N ALA A 10 8.91 -11.81 -7.10
CA ALA A 10 9.25 -11.82 -8.52
C ALA A 10 8.44 -10.79 -9.33
N HIS A 11 7.18 -10.54 -8.93
CA HIS A 11 6.35 -9.51 -9.53
C HIS A 11 6.87 -8.10 -9.21
N LEU A 12 7.17 -7.82 -7.93
CA LEU A 12 7.72 -6.55 -7.46
C LEU A 12 9.07 -6.22 -8.09
N GLY A 13 9.89 -7.25 -8.36
CA GLY A 13 11.17 -7.11 -9.05
C GLY A 13 11.06 -6.71 -10.53
N LYS A 14 9.91 -6.93 -11.18
CA LYS A 14 9.66 -6.47 -12.56
C LYS A 14 9.18 -5.01 -12.61
N GLY A 15 8.80 -4.44 -11.47
CA GLY A 15 8.28 -3.09 -11.34
C GLY A 15 7.10 -3.03 -10.37
N LEU A 16 6.90 -1.86 -9.79
CA LEU A 16 5.75 -1.57 -8.93
C LEU A 16 4.52 -1.18 -9.77
N ALA A 17 3.38 -1.78 -9.44
CA ALA A 17 2.07 -1.34 -9.91
C ALA A 17 1.63 -0.10 -9.12
N SER A 18 0.74 0.70 -9.69
CA SER A 18 0.19 1.91 -9.04
C SER A 18 -0.69 1.60 -7.81
N SER A 19 -1.24 0.40 -7.71
CA SER A 19 -2.09 -0.01 -6.60
C SER A 19 -2.03 -1.52 -6.37
N TYR A 20 -2.08 -1.93 -5.10
CA TYR A 20 -2.14 -3.32 -4.67
C TYR A 20 -3.34 -3.54 -3.77
N LEU A 21 -4.09 -4.61 -4.03
CA LEU A 21 -5.16 -5.09 -3.14
C LEU A 21 -4.68 -6.40 -2.51
N LEU A 22 -4.54 -6.38 -1.18
CA LEU A 22 -4.20 -7.55 -0.38
C LEU A 22 -5.47 -8.07 0.28
N PHE A 23 -5.80 -9.35 0.06
CA PHE A 23 -6.99 -9.99 0.60
C PHE A 23 -6.74 -11.49 0.81
N GLY A 24 -7.30 -12.06 1.87
CA GLY A 24 -7.07 -13.47 2.22
C GLY A 24 -7.43 -13.77 3.68
N SER A 25 -7.64 -15.04 3.98
CA SER A 25 -8.05 -15.49 5.32
C SER A 25 -6.89 -15.65 6.31
N GLU A 26 -5.64 -15.56 5.84
CA GLU A 26 -4.43 -15.76 6.63
C GLU A 26 -3.76 -14.41 6.92
N PRO A 27 -3.92 -13.83 8.13
CA PRO A 27 -3.43 -12.49 8.44
C PRO A 27 -1.91 -12.36 8.27
N LEU A 28 -1.15 -13.41 8.60
CA LEU A 28 0.30 -13.42 8.49
C LEU A 28 0.74 -13.19 7.03
N LEU A 29 0.11 -13.88 6.07
CA LEU A 29 0.45 -13.73 4.65
C LEU A 29 0.13 -12.32 4.13
N LEU A 30 -0.93 -11.69 4.65
CA LEU A 30 -1.29 -10.32 4.30
C LEU A 30 -0.25 -9.32 4.83
N GLU A 31 0.20 -9.49 6.07
CA GLU A 31 1.25 -8.65 6.65
C GLU A 31 2.59 -8.82 5.92
N GLU A 32 3.00 -10.05 5.63
CA GLU A 32 4.22 -10.32 4.87
C GLU A 32 4.17 -9.73 3.46
N ALA A 33 3.01 -9.83 2.79
CA ALA A 33 2.83 -9.21 1.48
C ALA A 33 2.90 -7.68 1.55
N ALA A 34 2.28 -7.07 2.58
CA ALA A 34 2.35 -5.63 2.81
C ALA A 34 3.78 -5.17 3.12
N ASP A 35 4.53 -5.93 3.92
CA ASP A 35 5.94 -5.67 4.21
C ASP A 35 6.80 -5.72 2.95
N GLN A 36 6.62 -6.72 2.09
CA GLN A 36 7.34 -6.82 0.81
C GLN A 36 7.08 -5.61 -0.10
N ILE A 37 5.82 -5.18 -0.20
CA ILE A 37 5.44 -3.99 -0.97
C ILE A 37 6.10 -2.74 -0.36
N ARG A 38 6.01 -2.55 0.96
CA ARG A 38 6.63 -1.41 1.65
C ARG A 38 8.13 -1.35 1.44
N GLN A 39 8.82 -2.49 1.52
CA GLN A 39 10.26 -2.57 1.29
C GLN A 39 10.62 -2.16 -0.13
N GLN A 40 9.87 -2.64 -1.12
CA GLN A 40 10.10 -2.30 -2.52
C GLN A 40 9.77 -0.82 -2.80
N VAL A 41 8.70 -0.29 -2.23
CA VAL A 41 8.33 1.13 -2.38
C VAL A 41 9.41 2.05 -1.79
N ARG A 42 9.97 1.69 -0.62
CA ARG A 42 11.12 2.40 -0.03
C ARG A 42 12.37 2.34 -0.90
N SER A 43 12.65 1.22 -1.56
CA SER A 43 13.80 1.12 -2.49
C SER A 43 13.66 2.01 -3.72
N HIS A 44 12.44 2.43 -4.06
CA HIS A 44 12.14 3.40 -5.13
C HIS A 44 12.14 4.86 -4.65
N GLY A 45 12.62 5.15 -3.44
CA GLY A 45 12.77 6.51 -2.92
C GLY A 45 11.49 7.11 -2.33
N VAL A 46 10.45 6.31 -2.11
CA VAL A 46 9.24 6.74 -1.40
C VAL A 46 9.48 6.65 0.10
N ALA A 47 9.65 7.81 0.74
CA ALA A 47 9.92 7.89 2.18
C ALA A 47 8.64 8.04 3.02
N GLU A 48 7.60 8.65 2.46
CA GLU A 48 6.36 8.98 3.16
C GLU A 48 5.34 7.85 3.02
N VAL A 49 4.78 7.43 4.15
CA VAL A 49 3.73 6.40 4.23
C VAL A 49 2.59 6.94 5.06
N LEU A 50 1.45 7.18 4.42
CA LEU A 50 0.20 7.54 5.07
C LEU A 50 -0.61 6.27 5.31
N ARG A 51 -1.03 6.04 6.56
CA ARG A 51 -1.84 4.87 6.94
C ARG A 51 -3.20 5.30 7.41
N PHE A 52 -4.21 4.73 6.80
CA PHE A 52 -5.61 4.91 7.15
C PHE A 52 -6.19 3.57 7.53
N THR A 53 -7.05 3.56 8.54
CA THR A 53 -7.87 2.38 8.87
C THR A 53 -9.30 2.75 8.57
N ALA A 54 -9.92 2.05 7.63
CA ALA A 54 -11.33 2.22 7.35
C ALA A 54 -12.13 1.74 8.57
N GLY A 55 -12.93 2.66 9.08
CA GLY A 55 -13.81 2.47 10.22
C GLY A 55 -14.89 3.55 10.18
N VAL A 56 -15.70 3.64 11.23
CA VAL A 56 -16.73 4.68 11.34
C VAL A 56 -16.09 6.09 11.29
N ASP A 57 -14.86 6.20 11.78
CA ASP A 57 -14.15 7.48 11.91
C ASP A 57 -13.21 7.78 10.73
N LEU A 58 -13.20 6.96 9.67
CA LEU A 58 -12.35 7.27 8.51
C LEU A 58 -12.96 8.43 7.71
N ASP A 59 -12.28 9.57 7.72
CA ASP A 59 -12.60 10.67 6.82
C ASP A 59 -12.07 10.39 5.40
N TRP A 60 -12.97 9.94 4.54
CA TRP A 60 -12.67 9.71 3.12
C TRP A 60 -12.23 10.97 2.39
N SER A 61 -12.64 12.16 2.86
CA SER A 61 -12.23 13.42 2.26
C SER A 61 -10.76 13.72 2.54
N GLU A 62 -10.26 13.39 3.74
CA GLU A 62 -8.84 13.51 4.10
C GLU A 62 -7.97 12.54 3.29
N LEU A 63 -8.43 11.30 3.08
CA LEU A 63 -7.76 10.34 2.21
C LEU A 63 -7.63 10.87 0.77
N ILE A 64 -8.71 11.38 0.19
CA ILE A 64 -8.72 11.93 -1.17
C ILE A 64 -7.86 13.18 -1.25
N ALA A 65 -7.91 14.06 -0.25
CA ALA A 65 -7.07 15.25 -0.18
C ALA A 65 -5.59 14.88 -0.15
N SER A 66 -5.23 13.86 0.64
CA SER A 66 -3.86 13.33 0.72
C SER A 66 -3.39 12.72 -0.60
N ALA A 67 -4.26 11.99 -1.31
CA ALA A 67 -3.94 11.44 -2.63
C ALA A 67 -3.79 12.54 -3.72
N ARG A 68 -4.41 13.71 -3.52
CA ARG A 68 -4.32 14.86 -4.42
C ARG A 68 -3.26 15.87 -4.01
N SER A 69 -2.68 15.76 -2.82
CA SER A 69 -1.63 16.66 -2.38
C SER A 69 -0.38 16.35 -3.20
N GLN A 70 -0.01 17.28 -4.08
CA GLN A 70 1.32 17.26 -4.69
C GLN A 70 2.28 17.67 -3.59
N SER A 71 3.03 16.70 -3.06
CA SER A 71 4.04 16.98 -2.05
C SER A 71 5.07 17.94 -2.65
N LEU A 72 5.35 19.03 -1.91
CA LEU A 72 6.31 20.06 -2.32
C LEU A 72 7.76 19.55 -2.29
N PHE A 73 7.99 18.37 -1.70
CA PHE A 73 9.33 17.81 -1.42
C PHE A 73 9.49 16.34 -1.82
N ALA A 74 8.41 15.56 -1.92
CA ALA A 74 8.46 14.15 -2.27
C ALA A 74 7.71 13.90 -3.58
N ASN A 75 8.37 13.27 -4.55
CA ASN A 75 7.72 12.97 -5.84
C ASN A 75 6.64 11.88 -5.72
N HIS A 76 6.66 11.06 -4.67
CA HIS A 76 5.76 9.92 -4.49
C HIS A 76 5.54 9.64 -2.99
N GLN A 77 4.31 9.26 -2.63
CA GLN A 77 3.90 8.87 -1.28
C GLN A 77 3.18 7.52 -1.36
N LEU A 78 3.33 6.68 -0.33
CA LEU A 78 2.60 5.42 -0.20
C LEU A 78 1.36 5.67 0.65
N ILE A 79 0.19 5.35 0.12
CA ILE A 79 -1.07 5.39 0.87
C ILE A 79 -1.52 3.96 1.15
N GLU A 80 -1.61 3.60 2.42
CA GLU A 80 -2.12 2.31 2.89
C GLU A 80 -3.50 2.51 3.52
N VAL A 81 -4.49 1.76 3.05
CA VAL A 81 -5.83 1.74 3.65
C VAL A 81 -6.11 0.33 4.14
N ARG A 82 -6.22 0.17 5.46
CA ARG A 82 -6.62 -1.09 6.09
C ARG A 82 -8.13 -1.14 6.21
N LEU A 83 -8.75 -2.10 5.54
CA LEU A 83 -10.18 -2.35 5.67
C LEU A 83 -10.44 -3.22 6.91
N PRO A 84 -11.53 -2.97 7.66
CA PRO A 84 -11.83 -3.69 8.89
C PRO A 84 -12.27 -5.14 8.63
N THR A 85 -12.67 -5.44 7.39
CA THR A 85 -13.09 -6.76 6.92
C THR A 85 -12.01 -7.43 6.06
N GLY A 86 -10.73 -7.19 6.37
CA GLY A 86 -9.60 -7.81 5.65
C GLY A 86 -9.74 -9.33 5.53
#